data_AF-A0A6A6QS79-F1
#
_entry.id   AF-A0A6A6QS79-F1
#
_cell.length_a   1.000
_cell.length_b   1.000
_cell.length_c   1.000
_cell.angle_alpha   90.00
_cell.angle_beta   90.00
_cell.angle_gamma   90.00
#
_symmetry.space_group_name_H-M   'P 1'
#
loop_
_entity.id
_entity.type
_entity.pdbx_description
1 polymer ?
#
loop_
_entity_poly.entity_id
_entity_poly.type
_entity_poly.pdbx_seq_one_letter_code
_entity_poly.pdbx_strand_id
1 'polypeptide(L)'
;ELPVTMVPVLRRASRIAARPYRQTPLDFVDDLKPSWALNVQTFMKMPVGPSERPIQRIGDTWLPWLTWTERTCLCLATMVYSAIHLSGWNFHFPTRTEQILWRVSSLILLGATSVFWLLKCPAIIWRHHGGQELFVRFFTRKSNPPASQQKCLHETPFEPRELPLVWEFWGIFPVAFIYALARFYIVVESILSLRSLPLTAYLTVDGSSFIPNI
;
A
#
# COMPACT_ATOMS: atom_id res chain seq x y z
N GLU A 1 27.79 -3.97 -6.23
CA GLU A 1 27.71 -3.67 -4.78
C GLU A 1 27.95 -4.98 -4.03
N LEU A 2 28.83 -5.00 -3.02
CA LEU A 2 29.13 -6.23 -2.26
C LEU A 2 27.94 -6.56 -1.35
N PRO A 3 27.56 -7.85 -1.19
CA PRO A 3 26.52 -8.24 -0.26
C PRO A 3 26.95 -7.90 1.16
N VAL A 4 26.38 -6.85 1.73
CA VAL A 4 26.65 -6.46 3.11
C VAL A 4 26.02 -7.50 4.02
N THR A 5 26.86 -8.28 4.71
CA THR A 5 26.39 -9.22 5.73
C THR A 5 25.80 -8.45 6.93
N MET A 6 24.92 -9.10 7.69
CA MET A 6 24.25 -8.48 8.84
C MET A 6 25.22 -8.03 9.94
N VAL A 7 26.41 -8.64 10.03
CA VAL A 7 27.42 -8.38 11.07
C VAL A 7 27.93 -6.92 11.07
N PRO A 8 28.36 -6.35 9.93
CA PRO A 8 28.67 -4.92 9.82
C PRO A 8 27.58 -3.99 10.35
N VAL A 9 26.31 -4.29 10.06
CA VAL A 9 25.16 -3.47 10.44
C VAL A 9 24.98 -3.48 11.96
N LEU A 10 25.03 -4.67 12.57
CA LEU A 10 24.91 -4.82 14.02
C LEU A 10 26.09 -4.16 14.76
N ARG A 11 27.32 -4.28 14.25
CA ARG A 11 28.49 -3.59 14.84
C ARG A 11 28.33 -2.07 14.77
N ARG A 12 27.81 -1.54 13.67
CA ARG A 12 27.58 -0.10 13.50
C ARG A 12 26.51 0.42 14.47
N ALA A 13 25.45 -0.36 14.70
CA ALA A 13 24.39 -0.03 15.64
C ALA A 13 24.77 -0.23 17.11
N SER A 14 25.85 -0.98 17.40
CA SER A 14 26.47 -1.24 18.72
C SER A 14 25.50 -1.26 19.92
N ARG A 15 25.28 -0.12 20.58
CA ARG A 15 24.44 0.04 21.78
C ARG A 15 22.95 -0.28 21.54
N ILE A 16 22.44 -0.07 20.34
CA ILE A 16 21.03 -0.29 19.99
C ILE A 16 20.81 -1.77 19.65
N ALA A 17 21.73 -2.35 18.87
CA ALA A 17 21.72 -3.77 18.52
C ALA A 17 22.01 -4.70 19.72
N ALA A 18 22.63 -4.18 20.78
CA ALA A 18 22.86 -4.92 22.02
C ALA A 18 21.59 -5.13 22.87
N ARG A 19 20.47 -4.47 22.53
CA ARG A 19 19.20 -4.64 23.23
C ARG A 19 18.54 -5.98 22.87
N PRO A 20 17.74 -6.57 23.77
CA PRO A 20 16.93 -7.74 23.44
C PRO A 20 15.98 -7.41 22.28
N TYR A 21 16.01 -8.23 21.23
CA TYR A 21 15.06 -8.13 20.13
C TYR A 21 13.73 -8.82 20.48
N ARG A 22 12.63 -8.38 19.85
CA ARG A 22 11.28 -8.96 20.02
C ARG A 22 10.95 -9.96 18.91
N GLN A 23 11.22 -9.60 17.66
CA GLN A 23 10.85 -10.37 16.47
C GLN A 23 12.07 -10.72 15.63
N THR A 24 12.96 -9.77 15.42
CA THR A 24 14.15 -9.91 14.59
C THR A 24 15.35 -9.17 15.17
N PRO A 25 16.58 -9.64 14.92
CA PRO A 25 17.80 -8.91 15.31
C PRO A 25 17.88 -7.47 14.76
N LEU A 26 17.03 -7.12 13.79
CA LEU A 26 16.96 -5.80 13.14
C LEU A 26 15.71 -5.00 13.55
N ASP A 27 15.06 -5.32 14.67
CA ASP A 27 13.86 -4.61 15.16
C ASP A 27 14.06 -3.11 15.37
N PHE A 28 15.31 -2.67 15.55
CA PHE A 28 15.66 -1.25 15.64
C PHE A 28 15.58 -0.52 14.30
N VAL A 29 15.54 -1.25 13.18
CA VAL A 29 15.31 -0.72 11.83
C VAL A 29 13.83 -0.81 11.48
N ASP A 30 13.22 -1.97 11.70
CA ASP A 30 11.82 -2.24 11.42
C ASP A 30 11.31 -3.38 12.32
N ASP A 31 10.19 -3.15 13.02
CA ASP A 31 9.58 -4.12 13.92
C ASP A 31 8.58 -5.06 13.22
N LEU A 32 8.52 -5.03 11.88
CA LEU A 32 7.59 -5.77 11.02
C LEU A 32 6.11 -5.53 11.31
N LYS A 33 5.79 -4.47 12.04
CA LYS A 33 4.43 -4.07 12.36
C LYS A 33 4.15 -2.69 11.74
N PRO A 34 2.89 -2.40 11.37
CA PRO A 34 1.74 -3.30 11.45
C PRO A 34 1.81 -4.32 10.30
N SER A 35 1.55 -5.60 10.56
CA SER A 35 1.45 -6.57 9.47
C SER A 35 0.28 -7.52 9.66
N TRP A 36 -0.25 -8.02 8.55
CA TRP A 36 -1.31 -9.02 8.55
C TRP A 36 -0.96 -10.21 9.45
N ALA A 37 0.27 -10.74 9.31
CA ALA A 37 0.70 -11.93 10.03
C ALA A 37 0.89 -11.72 11.54
N LEU A 38 1.42 -10.57 11.97
CA LEU A 38 1.78 -10.38 13.37
C LEU A 38 0.69 -9.67 14.18
N ASN A 39 -0.09 -8.81 13.54
CA ASN A 39 -1.16 -8.07 14.19
C ASN A 39 -2.50 -8.78 13.97
N VAL A 40 -2.92 -8.91 12.71
CA VAL A 40 -4.31 -9.29 12.40
C VAL A 40 -4.56 -10.78 12.64
N GLN A 41 -3.67 -11.65 12.21
CA GLN A 41 -3.82 -13.10 12.46
C GLN A 41 -3.79 -13.42 13.96
N THR A 42 -2.91 -12.78 14.72
CA THR A 42 -2.86 -12.91 16.19
C THR A 42 -4.16 -12.41 16.83
N PHE A 43 -4.69 -11.28 16.38
CA PHE A 43 -5.97 -10.74 16.84
C PHE A 43 -7.15 -11.68 16.53
N MET A 44 -7.17 -12.26 15.34
CA MET A 44 -8.17 -13.25 14.91
C MET A 44 -7.91 -14.65 15.49
N LYS A 45 -6.88 -14.84 16.32
CA LYS A 45 -6.48 -16.13 16.91
C LYS A 45 -6.26 -17.23 15.88
N MET A 46 -5.78 -16.87 14.69
CA MET A 46 -5.51 -17.85 13.64
C MET A 46 -4.21 -18.63 13.95
N PRO A 47 -4.17 -19.96 13.75
CA PRO A 47 -3.00 -20.79 14.06
C PRO A 47 -1.94 -20.76 12.95
N VAL A 48 -1.56 -19.57 12.47
CA VAL A 48 -0.66 -19.36 11.31
C VAL A 48 0.57 -18.51 11.65
N GLY A 49 0.97 -18.50 12.92
CA GLY A 49 2.16 -17.78 13.37
C GLY A 49 3.46 -18.37 12.83
N PRO A 50 4.56 -17.58 12.78
CA PRO A 50 5.86 -18.05 12.31
C PRO A 50 6.35 -19.22 13.17
N SER A 51 6.63 -20.35 12.51
CA SER A 51 7.07 -21.59 13.17
C SER A 51 8.47 -21.49 13.76
N GLU A 52 9.30 -20.60 13.22
CA GLU A 52 10.68 -20.37 13.66
C GLU A 52 10.89 -18.92 14.08
N ARG A 53 11.68 -18.72 15.14
CA ARG A 53 12.16 -17.42 15.58
C ARG A 53 13.69 -17.43 15.60
N PRO A 54 14.37 -16.33 15.21
CA PRO A 54 13.83 -15.03 14.78
C PRO A 54 13.21 -15.06 13.37
N ILE A 55 12.31 -14.11 13.09
CA ILE A 55 11.62 -14.05 11.79
C ILE A 55 12.60 -13.60 10.71
N GLN A 56 12.77 -14.39 9.65
CA GLN A 56 13.67 -14.08 8.53
C GLN A 56 12.90 -13.46 7.35
N ARG A 57 12.26 -12.31 7.56
CA ARG A 57 11.61 -11.55 6.47
C ARG A 57 11.86 -10.06 6.64
N ILE A 58 11.72 -9.32 5.56
CA ILE A 58 11.73 -7.86 5.56
C ILE A 58 10.28 -7.37 5.66
N GLY A 59 10.03 -6.29 6.38
CA GLY A 59 8.71 -5.66 6.43
C GLY A 59 8.29 -5.14 5.06
N ASP A 60 7.02 -5.31 4.73
CA ASP A 60 6.38 -4.91 3.47
C ASP A 60 5.59 -3.60 3.58
N THR A 61 5.31 -3.17 4.81
CA THR A 61 4.31 -2.13 5.08
C THR A 61 4.88 -0.72 5.03
N TRP A 62 6.19 -0.58 5.28
CA TRP A 62 6.86 0.71 5.27
C TRP A 62 8.24 0.58 4.63
N LEU A 63 8.44 1.32 3.54
CA LEU A 63 9.72 1.40 2.84
C LEU A 63 10.38 2.75 3.19
N PRO A 64 11.30 2.79 4.19
CA PRO A 64 11.95 4.03 4.64
C PRO A 64 12.69 4.75 3.53
N TRP A 65 13.25 3.98 2.60
CA TRP A 65 14.09 4.48 1.50
C TRP A 65 13.27 5.11 0.37
N LEU A 66 11.95 4.93 0.36
CA LEU A 66 11.08 5.48 -0.67
C LEU A 66 10.92 7.00 -0.49
N THR A 67 11.38 7.76 -1.48
CA THR A 67 11.28 9.22 -1.54
C THR A 67 9.83 9.70 -1.62
N TRP A 68 9.59 10.98 -1.29
CA TRP A 68 8.27 11.59 -1.37
C TRP A 68 7.71 11.59 -2.80
N THR A 69 8.57 11.71 -3.80
CA THR A 69 8.21 11.65 -5.21
C THR A 69 7.69 10.27 -5.58
N GLU A 70 8.42 9.20 -5.22
CA GLU A 70 8.01 7.83 -5.52
C GLU A 70 6.69 7.46 -4.84
N ARG A 71 6.50 7.88 -3.57
CA ARG A 71 5.23 7.71 -2.84
C ARG A 71 4.06 8.41 -3.55
N THR A 72 4.29 9.62 -4.04
CA THR A 72 3.28 10.39 -4.76
C THR A 72 2.97 9.77 -6.12
N CYS A 73 3.99 9.29 -6.84
CA CYS A 73 3.81 8.55 -8.10
C CYS A 73 2.96 7.28 -7.90
N LEU A 74 3.20 6.50 -6.84
CA LEU A 74 2.39 5.32 -6.51
C LEU A 74 0.93 5.70 -6.18
N CYS A 75 0.74 6.79 -5.43
CA CYS A 75 -0.59 7.32 -5.14
C CYS A 75 -1.34 7.67 -6.42
N LEU A 76 -0.72 8.47 -7.29
CA LEU A 76 -1.32 8.88 -8.55
C LEU A 76 -1.58 7.68 -9.47
N ALA A 77 -0.65 6.74 -9.59
CA ALA A 77 -0.82 5.55 -10.42
C ALA A 77 -2.03 4.71 -9.98
N THR A 78 -2.19 4.48 -8.67
CA THR A 78 -3.32 3.71 -8.13
C THR A 78 -4.66 4.46 -8.20
N MET A 79 -4.65 5.78 -8.05
CA MET A 79 -5.83 6.61 -8.27
C MET A 79 -6.26 6.62 -9.73
N VAL A 80 -5.31 6.80 -10.67
CA VAL A 80 -5.56 6.73 -12.11
C VAL A 80 -6.14 5.36 -12.47
N TYR A 81 -5.52 4.28 -11.99
CA TYR A 81 -6.03 2.92 -12.20
C TYR A 81 -7.49 2.75 -11.74
N SER A 82 -7.83 3.32 -10.58
CA SER A 82 -9.20 3.26 -10.06
C SER A 82 -10.16 4.15 -10.88
N ALA A 83 -9.69 5.30 -11.36
CA ALA A 83 -10.47 6.23 -12.16
C ALA A 83 -10.75 5.73 -13.58
N ILE A 84 -9.94 4.82 -14.14
CA ILE A 84 -10.19 4.23 -15.47
C ILE A 84 -11.61 3.64 -15.57
N HIS A 85 -12.14 3.05 -14.49
CA HIS A 85 -13.50 2.47 -14.50
C HIS A 85 -14.62 3.52 -14.66
N LEU A 86 -14.34 4.80 -14.39
CA LEU A 86 -15.26 5.91 -14.68
C LEU A 86 -15.37 6.21 -16.18
N SER A 87 -14.39 5.81 -17.00
CA SER A 87 -14.51 5.97 -18.46
C SER A 87 -15.75 5.23 -19.02
N GLY A 88 -16.16 4.15 -18.37
CA GLY A 88 -17.36 3.40 -18.70
C GLY A 88 -18.69 4.04 -18.27
N TRP A 89 -18.69 5.30 -17.83
CA TRP A 89 -19.90 5.99 -17.33
C TRP A 89 -21.05 6.04 -18.34
N ASN A 90 -20.69 6.20 -19.63
CA ASN A 90 -21.62 6.33 -20.75
C ASN A 90 -21.67 5.06 -21.62
N PHE A 91 -21.11 3.94 -21.17
CA PHE A 91 -21.23 2.69 -21.92
C PHE A 91 -22.68 2.23 -21.99
N HIS A 92 -23.00 1.59 -23.11
CA HIS A 92 -24.32 1.01 -23.34
C HIS A 92 -24.38 -0.35 -22.63
N PHE A 93 -25.26 -0.46 -21.65
CA PHE A 93 -25.54 -1.71 -20.95
C PHE A 93 -26.94 -2.23 -21.35
N PRO A 94 -27.14 -3.56 -21.41
CA PRO A 94 -28.44 -4.15 -21.74
C PRO A 94 -29.58 -3.70 -20.81
N THR A 95 -29.27 -3.48 -19.54
CA THR A 95 -30.25 -3.00 -18.55
C THR A 95 -29.80 -1.74 -17.82
N ARG A 96 -30.77 -0.91 -17.40
CA ARG A 96 -30.52 0.28 -16.58
C ARG A 96 -29.90 -0.06 -15.22
N THR A 97 -30.24 -1.24 -14.68
CA THR A 97 -29.71 -1.75 -13.42
C THR A 97 -28.21 -2.06 -13.51
N GLU A 98 -27.78 -2.75 -14.58
CA GLU A 98 -26.35 -3.04 -14.83
C GLU A 98 -25.53 -1.74 -14.95
N GLN A 99 -26.08 -0.73 -15.64
CA GLN A 99 -25.44 0.57 -15.77
C GLN A 99 -25.30 1.32 -14.43
N ILE A 100 -26.34 1.31 -13.59
CA ILE A 100 -26.27 1.95 -12.26
C ILE A 100 -25.26 1.22 -11.38
N LEU A 101 -25.29 -0.12 -11.37
CA LEU A 101 -24.35 -0.95 -10.61
C LEU A 101 -22.90 -0.71 -11.07
N TRP A 102 -22.65 -0.54 -12.37
CA TRP A 102 -21.33 -0.16 -12.88
C TRP A 102 -20.88 1.18 -12.30
N ARG A 103 -21.72 2.22 -12.39
CA ARG A 103 -21.41 3.57 -11.89
C ARG A 103 -21.12 3.57 -10.40
N VAL A 104 -21.97 2.91 -9.62
CA VAL A 104 -21.81 2.79 -8.16
C VAL A 104 -20.52 2.03 -7.84
N SER A 105 -20.24 0.92 -8.52
CA SER A 105 -19.02 0.14 -8.31
C SER A 105 -17.77 0.95 -8.65
N SER A 106 -17.77 1.70 -9.75
CA SER A 106 -16.64 2.56 -10.14
C SER A 106 -16.39 3.67 -9.13
N LEU A 107 -17.44 4.28 -8.57
CA LEU A 107 -17.33 5.26 -7.49
C LEU A 107 -16.82 4.64 -6.19
N ILE A 108 -17.27 3.42 -5.86
CA ILE A 108 -16.76 2.67 -4.71
C ILE A 108 -15.26 2.40 -4.86
N LEU A 109 -14.80 1.93 -6.03
CA LEU A 109 -13.37 1.66 -6.26
C LEU A 109 -12.54 2.93 -6.08
N LEU A 110 -12.95 4.05 -6.69
CA LEU A 110 -12.22 5.31 -6.57
C LEU A 110 -12.26 5.86 -5.13
N GLY A 111 -13.43 5.81 -4.48
CA GLY A 111 -13.63 6.25 -3.11
C GLY A 111 -12.79 5.44 -2.11
N ALA A 112 -12.85 4.11 -2.19
CA ALA A 112 -12.08 3.22 -1.32
C ALA A 112 -10.56 3.42 -1.49
N THR A 113 -10.08 3.55 -2.73
CA THR A 113 -8.66 3.88 -2.99
C THR A 113 -8.29 5.24 -2.39
N SER A 114 -9.14 6.25 -2.56
CA SER A 114 -8.89 7.60 -2.00
C SER A 114 -8.85 7.58 -0.48
N VAL A 115 -9.81 6.90 0.17
CA VAL A 115 -9.86 6.72 1.62
C VAL A 115 -8.62 5.99 2.14
N PHE A 116 -8.17 4.95 1.43
CA PHE A 116 -6.94 4.22 1.79
C PHE A 116 -5.75 5.19 1.83
N TRP A 117 -5.51 5.97 0.78
CA TRP A 117 -4.40 6.92 0.74
C TRP A 117 -4.54 8.04 1.78
N LEU A 118 -5.74 8.58 1.97
CA LEU A 118 -6.00 9.66 2.93
C LEU A 118 -5.86 9.23 4.39
N LEU A 119 -6.23 8.00 4.74
CA LEU A 119 -6.13 7.51 6.12
C LEU A 119 -4.77 6.87 6.41
N LYS A 120 -4.26 6.04 5.50
CA LYS A 120 -3.05 5.25 5.75
C LYS A 120 -1.78 6.06 5.64
N CYS A 121 -1.64 6.96 4.67
CA CYS A 121 -0.42 7.74 4.56
C CYS A 121 -0.18 8.61 5.80
N PRO A 122 -1.13 9.44 6.26
CA PRO A 122 -0.94 10.22 7.47
C PRO A 122 -0.72 9.34 8.71
N ALA A 123 -1.43 8.21 8.85
CA ALA A 123 -1.24 7.29 9.98
C ALA A 123 0.16 6.66 10.01
N ILE A 124 0.68 6.22 8.86
CA ILE A 124 2.03 5.64 8.72
C ILE A 124 3.09 6.71 8.99
N ILE A 125 2.94 7.90 8.41
CA ILE A 125 3.90 8.98 8.63
C ILE A 125 3.88 9.42 10.10
N TRP A 126 2.69 9.52 10.73
CA TRP A 126 2.57 9.83 12.16
C TRP A 126 3.26 8.77 13.03
N ARG A 127 3.06 7.48 12.71
CA ARG A 127 3.69 6.36 13.43
C ARG A 127 5.23 6.40 13.36
N HIS A 128 5.79 6.67 12.18
CA HIS A 128 7.24 6.55 11.97
C HIS A 128 8.03 7.84 12.24
N HIS A 129 7.49 9.02 11.93
CA HIS A 129 8.21 10.28 12.10
C HIS A 129 7.86 11.03 13.39
N GLY A 130 6.78 10.66 14.09
CA GLY A 130 6.21 11.47 15.17
C GLY A 130 5.62 12.77 14.61
N GLY A 131 4.38 13.11 14.97
CA GLY A 131 3.67 14.27 14.41
C GLY A 131 4.41 15.62 14.56
N GLN A 132 5.34 15.72 15.50
CA GLN A 132 6.13 16.93 15.76
C GLN A 132 7.24 17.17 14.72
N GLU A 133 7.92 16.16 14.19
CA GLU A 133 8.96 16.39 13.17
C GLU A 133 8.39 16.84 11.83
N LEU A 134 7.22 16.32 11.44
CA LEU A 134 6.55 16.73 10.21
C LEU A 134 6.08 18.16 10.29
N PHE A 135 5.45 18.54 11.40
CA PHE A 135 5.03 19.91 11.65
C PHE A 135 6.23 20.86 11.63
N VAL A 136 7.31 20.53 12.34
CA VAL A 136 8.53 21.36 12.35
C VAL A 136 9.17 21.43 10.97
N ARG A 137 9.22 20.35 10.17
CA ARG A 137 9.77 20.40 8.80
C ARG A 137 8.89 21.18 7.81
N PHE A 138 7.57 21.15 7.99
CA PHE A 138 6.65 21.88 7.12
C PHE A 138 6.65 23.39 7.44
N PHE A 139 6.74 23.75 8.73
CA PHE A 139 6.72 25.15 9.17
C PHE A 139 8.11 25.79 9.32
N THR A 140 9.18 25.01 9.47
CA THR A 140 10.54 25.52 9.65
C THR A 140 11.36 25.28 8.39
N ARG A 141 11.77 26.37 7.73
CA ARG A 141 12.69 26.37 6.59
C ARG A 141 14.00 25.68 6.99
N LYS A 142 14.37 24.66 6.22
CA LYS A 142 15.51 23.73 6.38
C LYS A 142 16.78 24.39 6.96
N SER A 143 17.04 24.15 8.25
CA SER A 143 18.39 24.19 8.82
C SER A 143 18.83 22.73 9.00
N ASN A 144 19.97 22.34 8.42
CA ASN A 144 20.49 20.99 8.62
C ASN A 144 20.81 20.81 10.11
N PRO A 145 20.33 19.74 10.76
CA PRO A 145 20.64 19.52 12.16
C PRO A 145 22.16 19.34 12.33
N PRO A 146 22.77 19.90 13.40
CA PRO A 146 24.18 19.71 13.69
C PRO A 146 24.53 18.22 13.83
N ALA A 147 25.76 17.83 13.47
CA ALA A 147 26.22 16.44 13.44
C ALA A 147 26.05 15.67 14.77
N SER A 148 26.02 16.39 15.90
CA SER A 148 25.71 15.86 17.23
C SER A 148 24.25 15.43 17.37
N GLN A 149 23.32 16.19 16.80
CA GLN A 149 21.90 15.89 16.80
C GLN A 149 21.57 14.73 15.85
N GLN A 150 22.30 14.62 14.73
CA GLN A 150 22.18 13.47 13.82
C GLN A 150 22.67 12.15 14.45
N LYS A 151 23.72 12.19 15.28
CA LYS A 151 24.13 11.05 16.12
C LYS A 151 23.07 10.68 17.15
N CYS A 152 22.52 11.67 17.85
CA CYS A 152 21.48 11.46 18.87
C CYS A 152 20.19 10.88 18.26
N LEU A 153 19.78 11.35 17.08
CA LEU A 153 18.61 10.85 16.33
C LEU A 153 18.81 9.40 15.87
N HIS A 154 20.05 9.02 15.55
CA HIS A 154 20.41 7.63 15.27
C HIS A 154 20.46 6.75 16.53
N GLU A 155 20.67 7.35 17.72
CA GLU A 155 20.72 6.69 19.03
C GLU A 155 19.34 6.57 19.70
N THR A 156 18.35 7.37 19.29
CA THR A 156 16.98 7.24 19.81
C THR A 156 16.35 5.93 19.32
N PRO A 157 15.88 5.06 20.21
CA PRO A 157 15.22 3.82 19.83
C PRO A 157 13.95 4.11 19.03
N PHE A 158 13.76 3.39 17.93
CA PHE A 158 12.47 3.34 17.24
C PHE A 158 11.44 2.67 18.17
N GLU A 159 10.63 3.48 18.84
CA GLU A 159 9.47 3.05 19.64
C GLU A 159 8.21 3.40 18.85
N PRO A 160 7.69 2.46 18.02
CA PRO A 160 6.49 2.73 17.23
C PRO A 160 5.31 2.94 18.17
N ARG A 161 4.54 4.01 17.95
CA ARG A 161 3.24 4.17 18.63
C ARG A 161 2.31 3.06 18.15
N GLU A 162 1.94 2.17 19.06
CA GLU A 162 0.95 1.13 18.78
C GLU A 162 -0.43 1.79 18.68
N LEU A 163 -0.95 1.90 17.45
CA LEU A 163 -2.35 2.25 17.24
C LEU A 163 -3.24 1.11 17.75
N PRO A 164 -4.41 1.41 18.33
CA PRO A 164 -5.31 0.38 18.81
C PRO A 164 -5.80 -0.45 17.61
N LEU A 165 -5.28 -1.68 17.51
CA LEU A 165 -5.48 -2.59 16.38
C LEU A 165 -6.96 -2.82 16.04
N VAL A 166 -7.83 -2.77 17.05
CA VAL A 166 -9.29 -2.91 16.91
C VAL A 166 -9.86 -1.85 15.96
N TRP A 167 -9.45 -0.59 16.09
CA TRP A 167 -9.95 0.50 15.23
C TRP A 167 -9.43 0.38 13.80
N GLU A 168 -8.18 -0.03 13.66
CA GLU A 168 -7.58 -0.27 12.33
C GLU A 168 -8.32 -1.42 11.61
N PHE A 169 -8.57 -2.53 12.32
CA PHE A 169 -9.28 -3.68 11.76
C PHE A 169 -10.72 -3.33 11.37
N TRP A 170 -11.51 -2.79 12.31
CA TRP A 170 -12.92 -2.48 12.07
C TRP A 170 -13.14 -1.32 11.10
N GLY A 171 -12.18 -0.41 10.94
CA GLY A 171 -12.24 0.64 9.92
C GLY A 171 -11.94 0.13 8.51
N ILE A 172 -10.96 -0.77 8.36
CA ILE A 172 -10.48 -1.20 7.04
C ILE A 172 -11.30 -2.37 6.50
N PHE A 173 -11.66 -3.33 7.34
CA PHE A 173 -12.34 -4.55 6.92
C PHE A 173 -13.64 -4.30 6.13
N PRO A 174 -14.60 -3.46 6.58
CA PRO A 174 -15.82 -3.22 5.82
C PRO A 174 -15.54 -2.50 4.49
N VAL A 175 -14.60 -1.57 4.46
CA VAL A 175 -14.19 -0.88 3.22
C VAL A 175 -13.58 -1.87 2.23
N ALA A 176 -12.71 -2.76 2.70
CA ALA A 176 -12.09 -3.80 1.89
C ALA A 176 -13.12 -4.80 1.36
N PHE A 177 -14.10 -5.18 2.18
CA PHE A 177 -15.17 -6.08 1.76
C PHE A 177 -16.06 -5.46 0.66
N ILE A 178 -16.49 -4.21 0.85
CA ILE A 178 -17.28 -3.47 -0.14
C ILE A 178 -16.46 -3.28 -1.44
N TYR A 179 -15.17 -2.95 -1.32
CA TYR A 179 -14.26 -2.87 -2.46
C TYR A 179 -14.19 -4.20 -3.22
N ALA A 180 -14.02 -5.33 -2.51
CA ALA A 180 -13.94 -6.65 -3.13
C ALA A 180 -15.22 -7.01 -3.90
N LEU A 181 -16.40 -6.71 -3.36
CA LEU A 181 -17.68 -6.92 -4.04
C LEU A 181 -17.82 -6.04 -5.29
N ALA A 182 -17.53 -4.74 -5.19
CA ALA A 182 -17.57 -3.82 -6.32
C ALA A 182 -16.57 -4.23 -7.42
N ARG A 183 -15.39 -4.70 -7.00
CA ARG A 183 -14.33 -5.18 -7.89
C ARG A 183 -14.77 -6.44 -8.63
N PHE A 184 -15.33 -7.41 -7.91
CA PHE A 184 -15.86 -8.63 -8.51
C PHE A 184 -16.95 -8.31 -9.54
N TYR A 185 -17.88 -7.40 -9.19
CA TYR A 185 -18.93 -6.95 -10.11
C TYR A 185 -18.36 -6.35 -11.40
N ILE A 186 -17.43 -5.39 -11.32
CA ILE A 186 -16.84 -4.77 -12.51
C ILE A 186 -16.16 -5.81 -13.41
N VAL A 187 -15.45 -6.79 -12.83
CA VAL A 187 -14.81 -7.86 -13.60
C VAL A 187 -15.86 -8.72 -14.32
N VAL A 188 -16.91 -9.16 -13.60
CA VAL A 188 -17.99 -9.95 -14.20
C VAL A 188 -18.70 -9.16 -15.31
N GLU A 189 -19.05 -7.91 -15.05
CA GLU A 189 -19.76 -7.07 -16.02
C GLU A 189 -18.90 -6.77 -17.25
N SER A 190 -17.58 -6.58 -17.08
CA SER A 190 -16.66 -6.40 -18.20
C SER A 190 -16.63 -7.62 -19.13
N ILE A 191 -16.69 -8.83 -18.58
CA ILE A 191 -16.78 -10.06 -19.38
C ILE A 191 -18.14 -10.14 -20.06
N LEU A 192 -19.23 -9.84 -19.33
CA LEU A 192 -20.58 -9.88 -19.90
C LEU A 192 -20.76 -8.85 -21.02
N SER A 193 -20.11 -7.69 -20.96
CA SER A 193 -20.17 -6.66 -22.02
C SER A 193 -19.65 -7.15 -23.37
N LEU A 194 -18.81 -8.19 -23.41
CA LEU A 194 -18.36 -8.82 -24.66
C LEU A 194 -19.54 -9.43 -25.45
N ARG A 195 -20.61 -9.86 -24.76
CA ARG A 195 -21.80 -10.43 -25.40
C ARG A 195 -22.57 -9.43 -26.27
N SER A 196 -22.39 -8.14 -26.01
CA SER A 196 -23.09 -7.04 -26.69
C SER A 196 -22.23 -6.36 -27.77
N LEU A 197 -21.08 -6.93 -28.13
CA LEU A 197 -20.22 -6.36 -29.16
C LEU A 197 -20.86 -6.45 -30.55
N PRO A 198 -20.67 -5.43 -31.41
CA PRO A 198 -21.18 -5.47 -32.77
C PRO A 198 -20.54 -6.63 -33.55
N LEU A 199 -21.31 -7.21 -34.49
CA LEU A 199 -20.87 -8.36 -35.30
C LEU A 199 -19.54 -8.11 -36.02
N THR A 200 -19.26 -6.85 -36.36
CA THR A 200 -18.01 -6.39 -36.99
C THR A 200 -16.77 -6.61 -36.13
N ALA A 201 -16.90 -6.66 -34.79
CA ALA A 201 -15.80 -6.94 -33.88
C ALA A 201 -15.35 -8.42 -33.91
N TYR A 202 -16.19 -9.32 -34.43
CA TYR A 202 -15.89 -10.75 -34.60
C TYR A 202 -15.31 -11.08 -35.99
N LEU A 203 -15.31 -10.12 -36.91
CA LEU A 203 -14.69 -10.31 -38.21
C LEU A 203 -13.17 -10.36 -38.05
N THR A 204 -12.54 -11.36 -38.67
CA THR A 204 -11.08 -11.46 -38.72
C THR A 204 -10.53 -10.21 -39.41
N VAL A 205 -9.78 -9.40 -38.66
CA VAL A 205 -9.05 -8.26 -39.24
C VAL A 205 -8.04 -8.82 -40.24
N ASP A 206 -8.19 -8.44 -41.50
CA ASP A 206 -7.30 -8.87 -42.57
C ASP A 206 -5.98 -8.09 -42.45
N GLY A 207 -5.08 -8.57 -41.57
CA GLY A 207 -3.78 -7.95 -41.28
C GLY A 207 -2.89 -7.80 -42.52
N SER A 208 -3.18 -8.55 -43.59
CA SER A 208 -2.55 -8.45 -44.91
C SER A 208 -2.75 -7.08 -45.57
N SER A 209 -3.81 -6.35 -45.22
CA SER A 209 -4.10 -5.01 -45.75
C SER A 209 -3.32 -3.88 -45.08
N PHE A 210 -2.71 -4.13 -43.90
CA PHE A 210 -1.91 -3.15 -43.16
C PHE A 210 -0.42 -3.18 -43.51
N ILE A 211 0.05 -4.25 -44.14
CA ILE A 211 1.41 -4.34 -44.67
C ILE A 211 1.33 -3.84 -46.11
N PRO A 212 1.87 -2.65 -46.45
CA PRO A 212 1.96 -2.26 -47.84
C PRO A 212 2.81 -3.31 -48.56
N ASN A 213 2.17 -4.05 -49.47
CA ASN A 213 2.85 -4.98 -50.35
C ASN A 213 3.91 -4.19 -51.13
N ILE A 214 5.19 -4.55 -50.98
CA ILE A 214 6.27 -4.11 -51.87
C ILE A 214 6.17 -4.95 -53.15
#